data_AF-A0A554V8J8-F1
#
_entry.id   AF-A0A554V8J8-F1
#
_cell.length_a   1.000
_cell.length_b   1.000
_cell.length_c   1.000
_cell.angle_alpha   90.00
_cell.angle_beta   90.00
_cell.angle_gamma   90.00
#
_symmetry.space_group_name_H-M   'P 1'
#
loop_
_entity.id
_entity.type
_entity.pdbx_description
1 polymer ?
#
loop_
_entity_poly.entity_id
_entity_poly.type
_entity_poly.pdbx_seq_one_letter_code
_entity_poly.pdbx_strand_id
1 'polypeptide(L)'
;MPGHGAAAHNTPTMPATTASAGTAAGMKVQIDNFMFSPATLTVPVGTTVTWTNHDEEPHTVVATDGSFRSTALGSGATFAFTFTTTGNFDYVCSIHPFMHGTVVVVK
;
A
#
# COMPACT_ATOMS: atom_id res chain seq x y z
N MET A 1 51.15 16.27 -36.13
CA MET A 1 50.94 15.05 -35.33
C MET A 1 49.67 15.24 -34.51
N PRO A 2 48.71 14.31 -34.60
CA PRO A 2 47.40 14.40 -33.95
C PRO A 2 47.50 14.01 -32.46
N GLY A 3 46.62 14.60 -31.64
CA GLY A 3 46.41 14.22 -30.26
C GLY A 3 44.91 14.25 -29.94
N HIS A 4 44.28 13.09 -30.15
CA HIS A 4 42.98 12.70 -29.62
C HIS A 4 42.89 13.12 -28.14
N GLY A 5 41.82 13.70 -27.60
CA GLY A 5 40.40 13.46 -27.79
C GLY A 5 39.82 13.51 -26.37
N ALA A 6 39.15 14.61 -26.01
CA ALA A 6 38.51 14.76 -24.72
C ALA A 6 37.06 15.18 -24.94
N ALA A 7 36.19 14.19 -25.10
CA ALA A 7 34.76 14.38 -24.92
C ALA A 7 34.42 13.92 -23.49
N ALA A 8 34.20 14.90 -22.62
CA ALA A 8 33.65 14.69 -21.30
C ALA A 8 32.25 14.06 -21.43
N HIS A 9 32.08 12.86 -20.91
CA HIS A 9 30.77 12.24 -20.77
C HIS A 9 30.13 12.83 -19.52
N ASN A 10 29.33 13.88 -19.71
CA ASN A 10 28.45 14.42 -18.67
C ASN A 10 27.30 13.45 -18.46
N THR A 11 27.47 12.46 -17.58
CA THR A 11 26.34 11.69 -17.05
C THR A 11 25.53 12.59 -16.11
N PRO A 12 24.23 12.80 -16.34
CA PRO A 12 23.38 13.40 -15.32
C PRO A 12 23.29 12.41 -14.16
N THR A 13 23.88 12.77 -13.02
CA THR A 13 23.64 12.11 -11.75
C THR A 13 22.17 12.30 -11.42
N MET A 14 21.34 11.27 -11.62
CA MET A 14 20.02 11.28 -11.02
C MET A 14 20.21 11.36 -9.50
N PRO A 15 19.61 12.32 -8.80
CA PRO A 15 19.53 12.22 -7.35
C PRO A 15 18.71 10.97 -7.05
N ALA A 16 19.36 9.96 -6.49
CA ALA A 16 18.66 8.87 -5.83
C ALA A 16 17.88 9.51 -4.68
N THR A 17 16.59 9.73 -4.87
CA THR A 17 15.68 10.04 -3.78
C THR A 17 15.80 8.86 -2.83
N THR A 18 16.48 9.07 -1.71
CA THR A 18 16.45 8.16 -0.57
C THR A 18 14.98 8.00 -0.20
N ALA A 19 14.37 6.90 -0.60
CA ALA A 19 13.11 6.46 -0.05
C ALA A 19 13.36 6.35 1.45
N SER A 20 12.83 7.32 2.20
CA SER A 20 12.86 7.28 3.65
C SER A 20 12.15 5.99 4.02
N ALA A 21 12.89 5.02 4.54
CA ALA A 21 12.36 3.83 5.16
C ALA A 21 11.70 4.26 6.48
N GLY A 22 10.58 5.00 6.34
CA GLY A 22 9.71 5.37 7.42
C GLY A 22 9.03 4.10 7.91
N THR A 23 9.48 3.63 9.07
CA THR A 23 8.86 2.66 9.97
C THR A 23 7.55 2.05 9.45
N ALA A 24 7.66 0.88 8.83
CA ALA A 24 6.55 0.09 8.26
C ALA A 24 5.48 -0.38 9.28
N ALA A 25 5.56 0.05 10.54
CA ALA A 25 4.67 -0.35 11.62
C ALA A 25 3.32 0.39 11.62
N GLY A 26 3.24 1.57 11.00
CA GLY A 26 2.00 2.37 10.95
C GLY A 26 1.11 2.14 9.74
N MET A 27 1.55 1.38 8.74
CA MET A 27 0.88 1.25 7.44
C MET A 27 0.29 -0.15 7.24
N LYS A 28 -0.20 -0.75 8.32
CA LYS A 28 -0.71 -2.13 8.33
C LYS A 28 -2.14 -2.17 8.85
N VAL A 29 -2.94 -3.05 8.26
CA VAL A 29 -4.27 -3.41 8.73
C VAL A 29 -4.26 -4.90 9.02
N GLN A 30 -4.66 -5.29 10.23
CA GLN A 30 -4.86 -6.69 10.59
C GLN A 30 -6.30 -7.08 10.29
N ILE A 31 -6.52 -8.30 9.82
CA ILE A 31 -7.84 -8.92 9.73
C ILE A 31 -7.87 -9.98 10.82
N ASP A 32 -8.66 -9.75 11.86
CA ASP A 32 -8.77 -10.61 13.04
C ASP A 32 -10.19 -10.47 13.60
N ASN A 33 -10.77 -11.57 14.10
CA ASN A 33 -12.13 -11.63 14.63
C ASN A 33 -13.18 -11.06 13.66
N PHE A 34 -13.06 -11.34 12.36
CA PHE A 34 -13.94 -10.78 11.32
C PHE A 34 -13.98 -9.24 11.34
N MET A 35 -12.86 -8.58 11.61
CA MET A 35 -12.74 -7.12 11.62
C MET A 35 -11.47 -6.65 10.92
N PHE A 36 -11.52 -5.46 10.33
CA PHE A 36 -10.31 -4.73 9.92
C PHE A 36 -9.81 -3.87 11.10
N SER A 37 -8.55 -4.01 11.48
CA SER A 37 -7.94 -3.29 12.60
C SER A 37 -6.63 -2.59 12.20
N PRO A 38 -6.55 -1.25 12.30
CA PRO A 38 -7.63 -0.35 12.69
C PRO A 38 -8.72 -0.27 11.59
N ALA A 39 -9.96 0.03 11.99
CA ALA A 39 -11.07 0.21 11.05
C ALA A 39 -10.85 1.45 10.15
N THR A 40 -10.20 2.49 10.67
CA THR A 40 -9.77 3.64 9.88
C THR A 40 -8.26 3.82 10.02
N LEU A 41 -7.57 3.89 8.89
CA LEU A 41 -6.13 4.12 8.83
C LEU A 41 -5.83 5.39 8.05
N THR A 42 -5.15 6.35 8.67
CA THR A 42 -4.72 7.58 7.99
C THR A 42 -3.24 7.49 7.59
N VAL A 43 -2.94 7.73 6.32
CA VAL A 43 -1.59 7.61 5.75
C VAL A 43 -1.25 8.78 4.81
N PRO A 44 0.04 9.14 4.65
CA PRO A 44 0.45 10.07 3.59
C PRO A 44 0.29 9.47 2.19
N VAL A 45 0.09 10.32 1.19
CA VAL A 45 0.12 9.92 -0.23
C VAL A 45 1.47 9.31 -0.59
N GLY A 46 1.45 8.27 -1.43
CA GLY A 46 2.60 7.44 -1.77
C GLY A 46 2.81 6.26 -0.82
N THR A 47 1.99 6.10 0.22
CA THR A 47 2.10 4.99 1.18
C THR A 47 1.59 3.68 0.58
N THR A 48 2.34 2.61 0.82
CA THR A 48 1.86 1.22 0.66
C THR A 48 1.25 0.73 1.96
N VAL A 49 -0.05 0.41 1.94
CA VAL A 49 -0.73 -0.25 3.06
C VAL A 49 -0.72 -1.75 2.85
N THR A 50 -0.46 -2.51 3.91
CA THR A 50 -0.51 -3.98 3.89
C THR A 50 -1.61 -4.50 4.80
N TRP A 51 -2.48 -5.35 4.26
CA TRP A 51 -3.46 -6.12 5.02
C TRP A 51 -2.91 -7.52 5.28
N THR A 52 -3.07 -8.03 6.50
CA THR A 52 -2.70 -9.40 6.86
C THR A 52 -3.91 -10.10 7.43
N ASN A 53 -4.23 -11.29 6.93
CA ASN A 53 -5.26 -12.12 7.52
C ASN A 53 -4.71 -12.99 8.66
N HIS A 54 -5.26 -12.84 9.86
CA HIS A 54 -4.96 -13.66 11.03
C HIS A 54 -6.09 -14.64 11.38
N ASP A 55 -7.28 -14.48 10.79
CA ASP A 55 -8.36 -15.46 10.91
C ASP A 55 -8.04 -16.75 10.14
N GLU A 56 -8.72 -17.84 10.50
CA GLU A 56 -8.69 -19.08 9.71
C GLU A 56 -9.53 -18.93 8.44
N GLU A 57 -10.60 -18.14 8.52
CA GLU A 57 -11.53 -17.87 7.43
C GLU A 57 -10.90 -17.00 6.34
N PRO A 58 -11.21 -17.27 5.06
CA PRO A 58 -10.76 -16.44 3.98
C PRO A 58 -11.46 -15.08 4.02
N HIS A 59 -10.67 -14.02 3.84
CA HIS A 59 -11.18 -12.65 3.73
C HIS A 59 -10.70 -11.97 2.45
N THR A 60 -11.34 -10.87 2.09
CA THR A 60 -10.96 -10.05 0.93
C THR A 60 -10.88 -8.59 1.36
N VAL A 61 -10.13 -7.80 0.60
CA VAL A 61 -10.06 -6.34 0.74
C VAL A 61 -10.49 -5.76 -0.60
N VAL A 62 -11.70 -5.19 -0.66
CA VAL A 62 -12.29 -4.68 -1.91
C VAL A 62 -12.77 -3.26 -1.71
N ALA A 63 -12.16 -2.31 -2.44
CA ALA A 63 -12.60 -0.92 -2.43
C ALA A 63 -14.02 -0.80 -3.01
N THR A 64 -14.86 0.00 -2.38
CA THR A 64 -16.26 0.21 -2.80
C THR A 64 -16.35 0.98 -4.12
N ASP A 65 -15.36 1.84 -4.39
CA ASP A 65 -15.21 2.58 -5.65
C ASP A 65 -14.54 1.75 -6.77
N GLY A 66 -14.11 0.52 -6.46
CA GLY A 66 -13.43 -0.38 -7.39
C GLY A 66 -11.95 -0.07 -7.65
N SER A 67 -11.35 0.89 -6.93
CA SER A 67 -9.95 1.31 -7.12
C SER A 67 -8.91 0.24 -6.83
N PHE A 68 -9.19 -0.67 -5.88
CA PHE A 68 -8.34 -1.83 -5.59
C PHE A 68 -9.15 -3.04 -5.13
N ARG A 69 -8.55 -4.22 -5.31
CA ARG A 69 -9.07 -5.49 -4.80
C ARG A 69 -7.97 -6.51 -4.56
N SER A 70 -8.11 -7.29 -3.49
CA SER A 70 -7.33 -8.50 -3.28
C SER A 70 -8.00 -9.73 -3.92
N THR A 71 -7.25 -10.83 -4.03
CA THR A 71 -7.84 -12.17 -4.06
C THR A 71 -8.35 -12.55 -2.67
N ALA A 72 -8.98 -13.73 -2.51
CA ALA A 72 -9.20 -14.30 -1.20
C ALA A 72 -7.86 -14.52 -0.48
N LEU A 73 -7.76 -14.02 0.75
CA LEU A 73 -6.62 -14.13 1.64
C LEU A 73 -6.94 -15.23 2.65
N GLY A 74 -6.27 -16.37 2.54
CA GLY A 74 -6.30 -17.38 3.61
C GLY A 74 -5.51 -16.92 4.84
N SER A 75 -5.50 -17.74 5.88
CA SER A 75 -4.74 -17.45 7.11
C SER A 75 -3.25 -17.18 6.83
N GLY A 76 -2.72 -16.10 7.41
CA GLY A 76 -1.36 -15.60 7.23
C GLY A 76 -1.08 -14.90 5.90
N ALA A 77 -2.02 -14.93 4.95
CA ALA A 77 -1.83 -14.28 3.65
C ALA A 77 -1.91 -12.75 3.77
N THR A 78 -1.24 -12.07 2.84
CA THR A 78 -1.17 -10.61 2.82
C THR A 78 -1.60 -10.03 1.47
N PHE A 79 -2.10 -8.81 1.53
CA PHE A 79 -2.38 -7.97 0.36
C PHE A 79 -1.74 -6.60 0.57
N ALA A 80 -1.16 -6.00 -0.47
CA ALA A 80 -0.56 -4.69 -0.39
C ALA A 80 -1.03 -3.80 -1.55
N PHE A 81 -1.28 -2.53 -1.24
CA PHE A 81 -1.69 -1.52 -2.22
C PHE A 81 -1.04 -0.17 -1.92
N THR A 82 -0.53 0.50 -2.96
CA THR A 82 0.09 1.82 -2.86
C THR A 82 -0.89 2.90 -3.27
N PHE A 83 -1.19 3.82 -2.35
CA PHE A 83 -2.11 4.92 -2.59
C PHE A 83 -1.37 6.13 -3.17
N THR A 84 -1.58 6.42 -4.45
CA THR A 84 -0.91 7.53 -5.16
C THR A 84 -1.77 8.79 -5.27
N THR A 85 -2.95 8.79 -4.66
CA THR A 85 -3.89 9.92 -4.72
C THR A 85 -4.49 10.13 -3.33
N THR A 86 -4.61 11.40 -2.92
CA THR A 86 -5.26 11.76 -1.66
C THR A 86 -6.77 11.53 -1.73
N GLY A 87 -7.39 11.13 -0.63
CA GLY A 87 -8.82 10.87 -0.58
C GLY A 87 -9.20 9.87 0.50
N ASN A 88 -10.49 9.55 0.57
CA ASN A 88 -11.03 8.51 1.42
C ASN A 88 -11.33 7.27 0.57
N PHE A 89 -10.82 6.13 1.00
CA PHE A 89 -10.98 4.85 0.31
C PHE A 89 -11.66 3.86 1.24
N ASP A 90 -12.98 3.78 1.12
CA ASP A 90 -13.77 2.79 1.85
C ASP A 90 -13.66 1.42 1.16
N TYR A 91 -13.57 0.37 1.97
CA TYR A 91 -13.45 -0.99 1.49
C TYR A 91 -14.18 -1.98 2.38
N VAL A 92 -14.48 -3.13 1.82
CA VAL A 92 -15.25 -4.20 2.45
C VAL A 92 -14.61 -5.57 2.23
N CYS A 93 -14.99 -6.53 3.07
CA CYS A 93 -14.83 -7.94 2.72
C CYS A 93 -16.03 -8.40 1.88
N SER A 94 -15.78 -8.83 0.65
CA SER A 94 -16.84 -9.32 -0.25
C SER A 94 -17.51 -10.63 0.20
N ILE A 95 -16.82 -11.42 1.02
CA ILE A 95 -17.33 -12.69 1.59
C ILE A 95 -18.19 -12.40 2.84
N HIS A 96 -17.78 -11.41 3.63
CA HIS A 96 -18.43 -11.00 4.87
C HIS A 96 -18.74 -9.49 4.81
N PRO A 97 -19.82 -9.05 4.13
CA PRO A 97 -20.05 -7.65 3.78
C PRO A 97 -20.27 -6.69 4.95
N PHE A 98 -20.39 -7.20 6.18
CA PHE A 98 -20.44 -6.41 7.41
C PHE A 98 -19.05 -5.91 7.87
N MET A 99 -17.97 -6.43 7.28
CA MET A 99 -16.61 -5.98 7.56
C MET A 99 -16.32 -4.74 6.73
N HIS A 100 -16.09 -3.61 7.40
CA HIS A 100 -15.80 -2.33 6.75
C HIS A 100 -14.48 -1.75 7.27
N GLY A 101 -13.74 -1.12 6.37
CA GLY A 101 -12.61 -0.29 6.74
C GLY A 101 -12.46 0.89 5.80
N THR A 102 -11.65 1.87 6.22
CA THR A 102 -11.37 3.08 5.46
C THR A 102 -9.88 3.38 5.51
N VAL A 103 -9.26 3.66 4.36
CA VAL A 103 -7.96 4.33 4.31
C VAL A 103 -8.17 5.80 3.97
N VAL A 104 -7.66 6.69 4.82
CA VAL A 104 -7.65 8.14 4.58
C VAL A 104 -6.25 8.55 4.13
N VAL A 105 -6.14 9.00 2.89
CA VAL A 105 -4.86 9.40 2.30
C VAL A 105 -4.74 10.92 2.32
N VAL A 106 -3.82 11.43 3.12
CA VAL A 106 -3.53 12.86 3.28
C VAL A 106 -2.24 13.24 2.58
N LYS A 107 -1.96 14.55 2.46
CA LYS A 107 -0.68 15.02 1.94
C LYS A 107 0.44 14.86 2.97
#